data_AF-A0A6M1T625-F1
#
_entry.id   AF-A0A6M1T625-F1
#
_cell.length_a   1.000
_cell.length_b   1.000
_cell.length_c   1.000
_cell.angle_alpha   90.00
_cell.angle_beta   90.00
_cell.angle_gamma   90.00
#
_symmetry.space_group_name_H-M   'P 1'
#
loop_
_entity.id
_entity.type
_entity.pdbx_description
1 polymer ?
#
loop_
_entity_poly.entity_id
_entity_poly.type
_entity_poly.pdbx_seq_one_letter_code
_entity_poly.pdbx_strand_id
1 'polypeptide(L)'
;MSKNRSHYNKDHKELARKLRKDGTRGETILWNEVLKAKKIHGYQFNRQFCIDNYIVDFISRKLKLIIEVDGYSHRFKHKEDKLRDKNLS
;
A
#
# COMPACT_ATOMS: atom_id res chain seq x y z
N MET A 1 14.04 -23.51 4.97
CA MET A 1 13.22 -22.92 3.87
C MET A 1 11.77 -22.86 4.32
N SER A 2 11.32 -21.78 4.95
CA SER A 2 9.91 -21.62 5.34
C SER A 2 9.26 -20.52 4.52
N LYS A 3 8.11 -20.87 3.94
CA LYS A 3 7.31 -20.05 3.03
C LYS A 3 6.83 -18.80 3.77
N ASN A 4 7.37 -17.64 3.41
CA ASN A 4 6.88 -16.34 3.85
C ASN A 4 5.55 -16.05 3.11
N ARG A 5 4.47 -16.72 3.52
CA ARG A 5 3.11 -16.41 3.09
C ARG A 5 2.70 -15.20 3.92
N SER A 6 2.66 -14.02 3.30
CA SER A 6 2.06 -12.83 3.92
C SER A 6 0.74 -13.25 4.57
N HIS A 7 0.56 -12.96 5.86
CA HIS A 7 -0.67 -13.20 6.59
C HIS A 7 -1.81 -12.43 5.89
N TYR A 8 -2.44 -13.09 4.94
CA TYR A 8 -3.36 -12.48 3.99
C TYR A 8 -4.78 -12.70 4.50
N ASN A 9 -5.37 -11.67 5.09
CA ASN A 9 -6.80 -11.66 5.36
C ASN A 9 -7.55 -11.54 4.01
N LYS A 10 -8.29 -12.60 3.65
CA LYS A 10 -9.04 -12.66 2.39
C LYS A 10 -10.14 -11.61 2.31
N ASP A 11 -10.64 -11.16 3.46
CA ASP A 11 -11.73 -10.18 3.55
C ASP A 11 -11.29 -8.80 3.02
N HIS A 12 -9.99 -8.51 3.08
CA HIS A 12 -9.44 -7.25 2.59
C HIS A 12 -9.22 -7.23 1.08
N LYS A 13 -9.40 -8.36 0.38
CA LYS A 13 -9.22 -8.45 -1.08
C LYS A 13 -10.21 -7.58 -1.84
N GLU A 14 -11.48 -7.63 -1.43
CA GLU A 14 -12.54 -6.87 -2.08
C GLU A 14 -12.38 -5.38 -1.84
N LEU A 15 -12.04 -5.02 -0.60
CA LEU A 15 -11.71 -3.65 -0.23
C LEU A 15 -10.52 -3.13 -1.03
N ALA A 16 -9.42 -3.87 -1.13
CA ALA A 16 -8.26 -3.49 -1.95
C ALA A 16 -8.62 -3.34 -3.44
N ARG A 17 -9.53 -4.19 -3.97
CA ARG A 17 -10.00 -4.05 -5.35
C ARG A 17 -10.82 -2.78 -5.55
N LYS A 18 -11.70 -2.44 -4.59
CA LYS A 18 -12.47 -1.21 -4.58
C LYS A 18 -11.55 0.02 -4.53
N LEU A 19 -10.58 0.03 -3.61
CA LEU A 19 -9.61 1.13 -3.48
C LEU A 19 -8.76 1.35 -4.74
N ARG A 20 -8.46 0.30 -5.52
CA ARG A 20 -7.77 0.46 -6.82
C ARG A 20 -8.61 1.22 -7.85
N LYS A 21 -9.94 1.17 -7.75
CA LYS A 21 -10.86 1.88 -8.64
C LYS A 21 -11.14 3.29 -8.14
N ASP A 22 -11.25 3.44 -6.82
CA ASP A 22 -11.72 4.66 -6.15
C ASP A 22 -10.56 5.53 -5.59
N GLY A 23 -9.30 5.22 -5.95
CA GLY A 23 -8.11 5.92 -5.45
C GLY A 23 -8.09 7.41 -5.81
N THR A 24 -7.37 8.20 -5.01
CA THR A 24 -7.32 9.65 -5.21
C THR A 24 -6.63 10.03 -6.54
N ARG A 25 -6.84 11.28 -6.99
CA ARG A 25 -6.12 11.83 -8.16
C ARG A 25 -4.60 11.77 -7.96
N GLY A 26 -4.13 12.05 -6.75
CA GLY A 26 -2.71 11.96 -6.38
C GLY A 26 -2.15 10.55 -6.53
N GLU A 27 -2.83 9.55 -5.95
CA GLU A 27 -2.46 8.13 -6.13
C GLU A 27 -2.46 7.71 -7.60
N THR A 28 -3.46 8.15 -8.36
CA THR A 28 -3.59 7.81 -9.79
C THR A 28 -2.42 8.34 -10.61
N ILE A 29 -2.03 9.60 -10.38
CA ILE A 29 -0.88 10.23 -11.06
C ILE A 29 0.41 9.51 -10.63
N LEU A 30 0.64 9.32 -9.34
CA LEU A 30 1.85 8.67 -8.84
C LEU A 30 1.99 7.25 -9.40
N TRP A 31 0.90 6.49 -9.42
CA TRP A 31 0.90 5.15 -10.00
C TRP A 31 1.23 5.16 -11.48
N ASN A 32 0.54 5.98 -12.27
CA ASN A 32 0.64 5.96 -13.72
C ASN A 32 1.96 6.53 -14.24
N GLU A 33 2.43 7.61 -13.62
CA GLU A 33 3.58 8.35 -14.13
C GLU A 33 4.91 7.85 -13.56
N VAL A 34 4.92 7.36 -12.32
CA VAL A 34 6.17 7.07 -11.60
C VAL A 34 6.35 5.59 -11.27
N LEU A 35 5.33 4.92 -10.72
CA LEU A 35 5.52 3.63 -10.04
C LEU A 35 5.20 2.39 -10.89
N LYS A 36 4.18 2.45 -11.76
CA LYS A 36 3.75 1.27 -12.53
C LYS A 36 4.84 0.81 -13.49
N ALA A 37 4.79 -0.48 -13.85
CA ALA A 37 5.68 -1.07 -14.85
C ALA A 37 7.18 -0.86 -14.58
N LYS A 38 7.58 -0.73 -13.31
CA LYS A 38 8.98 -0.53 -12.90
C LYS A 38 9.63 0.74 -13.48
N LYS A 39 8.83 1.77 -13.79
CA LYS A 39 9.29 3.05 -14.36
C LYS A 39 10.37 3.72 -13.51
N ILE A 40 10.22 3.72 -12.19
CA ILE A 40 11.23 4.27 -11.28
C ILE A 40 12.38 3.27 -11.04
N HIS A 41 13.51 3.52 -11.70
CA HIS A 41 14.78 2.78 -11.53
C HIS A 41 14.65 1.24 -11.59
N GLY A 42 13.67 0.70 -12.31
CA GLY A 42 13.45 -0.75 -12.40
C GLY A 42 12.84 -1.40 -11.15
N TYR A 43 12.44 -0.62 -10.13
CA TYR A 43 11.86 -1.17 -8.90
C TYR A 43 10.38 -1.49 -9.06
N GLN A 44 9.98 -2.67 -8.57
CA GLN A 44 8.58 -3.08 -8.57
C GLN A 44 7.85 -2.47 -7.37
N PHE A 45 6.70 -1.87 -7.66
CA PHE A 45 5.73 -1.41 -6.68
C PHE A 45 4.40 -2.15 -6.85
N ASN A 46 3.75 -2.46 -5.73
CA ASN A 46 2.40 -3.00 -5.66
C ASN A 46 1.47 -1.93 -5.08
N ARG A 47 0.31 -1.71 -5.72
CA ARG A 47 -0.69 -0.72 -5.29
C ARG A 47 -1.82 -1.35 -4.48
N GLN A 48 -2.26 -0.66 -3.43
CA GLN A 48 -3.33 -1.06 -2.49
C GLN A 48 -3.05 -2.47 -1.95
N PHE A 49 -1.90 -2.63 -1.29
CA PHE A 49 -1.38 -3.92 -0.86
C PHE A 49 -1.80 -4.21 0.58
N CYS A 50 -2.38 -5.38 0.81
CA CYS A 50 -2.79 -5.81 2.14
C CYS A 50 -1.57 -6.32 2.93
N ILE A 51 -1.36 -5.77 4.13
CA ILE A 51 -0.35 -6.21 5.10
C ILE A 51 -1.06 -6.37 6.43
N ASP A 52 -1.17 -7.60 6.90
CA ASP A 52 -1.94 -7.96 8.09
C ASP A 52 -3.36 -7.35 8.06
N ASN A 53 -3.64 -6.42 8.97
CA ASN A 53 -4.93 -5.76 9.10
C ASN A 53 -5.01 -4.42 8.34
N TYR A 54 -3.98 -4.06 7.58
CA TYR A 54 -3.86 -2.78 6.90
C TYR A 54 -3.84 -2.94 5.37
N ILE A 55 -4.24 -1.88 4.67
CA ILE A 55 -4.05 -1.74 3.23
C ILE A 55 -3.22 -0.48 3.03
N VAL A 56 -2.05 -0.64 2.42
CA VAL A 56 -1.13 0.46 2.13
C VAL A 56 -1.24 0.87 0.66
N ASP A 57 -1.13 2.17 0.38
CA ASP A 57 -1.34 2.69 -0.98
C ASP A 57 -0.31 2.12 -1.97
N PHE A 58 0.96 2.13 -1.61
CA PHE A 58 2.03 1.52 -2.41
C PHE A 58 3.10 0.86 -1.54
N ILE A 59 3.64 -0.26 -2.02
CA ILE A 59 4.78 -0.93 -1.40
C ILE A 59 5.80 -1.42 -2.44
N SER A 60 7.08 -1.26 -2.12
CA SER A 60 8.16 -2.03 -2.74
C SER A 60 8.78 -2.98 -1.72
N ARG A 61 8.53 -4.28 -1.89
CA ARG A 61 9.08 -5.32 -1.02
C ARG A 61 10.61 -5.44 -1.12
N LYS A 62 11.18 -5.14 -2.30
CA LYS A 62 12.64 -5.16 -2.50
C LYS A 62 13.32 -4.04 -1.72
N LEU A 63 12.70 -2.86 -1.69
CA LEU A 63 13.22 -1.69 -0.98
C LEU A 63 12.81 -1.65 0.49
N LYS A 64 11.90 -2.53 0.93
CA LYS A 64 11.22 -2.44 2.24
C LYS A 64 10.63 -1.05 2.47
N LEU A 65 9.99 -0.51 1.43
CA LEU A 65 9.46 0.85 1.40
C LEU A 65 7.95 0.84 1.21
N ILE A 66 7.25 1.54 2.08
CA ILE A 66 5.83 1.87 1.96
C ILE A 66 5.71 3.35 1.61
N ILE A 67 4.80 3.69 0.69
CA ILE A 67 4.45 5.06 0.34
C ILE A 67 2.95 5.21 0.54
N GLU A 68 2.55 6.12 1.43
CA GLU A 68 1.16 6.53 1.65
C GLU A 68 0.96 7.92 1.06
N VAL A 69 -0.14 8.11 0.33
CA VAL A 69 -0.47 9.42 -0.24
C VAL A 69 -1.51 10.05 0.66
N ASP A 70 -1.08 11.00 1.49
CA ASP A 70 -1.97 11.71 2.41
C ASP A 70 -3.02 12.52 1.65
N GLY A 71 -4.23 11.96 1.53
CA GLY A 71 -5.43 12.69 1.15
C GLY A 71 -6.06 13.39 2.36
N TYR A 72 -6.90 14.42 2.13
CA TYR A 72 -7.74 15.04 3.17
C TYR A 72 -8.55 14.03 4.00
N SER A 73 -8.87 12.86 3.42
CA SER A 73 -9.59 11.75 4.04
C SER A 73 -8.74 10.92 5.03
N HIS A 74 -7.41 10.96 4.94
CA HIS A 74 -6.50 10.19 5.81
C HIS A 74 -6.41 10.81 7.21
N ARG A 75 -6.65 12.13 7.34
CA ARG A 75 -6.70 12.86 8.62
C ARG A 75 -7.64 12.27 9.68
N PHE A 76 -8.68 11.54 9.26
CA PHE A 76 -9.66 10.93 10.16
C PHE A 76 -9.29 9.52 10.65
N LYS A 77 -8.21 8.91 10.13
CA LYS A 77 -7.75 7.56 10.52
C LYS A 77 -6.56 7.54 11.49
N HIS A 78 -5.94 8.69 11.79
CA HIS A 78 -4.69 8.81 12.56
C HIS A 78 -4.74 8.39 14.04
N LYS A 79 -5.88 7.99 14.61
CA LYS A 79 -5.93 7.63 16.04
C LYS A 79 -5.13 6.36 16.39
N GLU A 80 -4.64 5.60 15.41
CA GLU A 80 -3.91 4.33 15.63
C GLU A 80 -2.49 4.30 15.00
N ASP A 81 -1.90 5.45 14.66
CA ASP A 81 -0.67 5.50 13.84
C ASP A 81 0.61 4.96 14.53
N LYS A 82 0.73 5.09 15.86
CA LYS A 82 1.98 4.70 16.56
C LYS A 82 2.21 3.19 16.64
N LEU A 83 1.14 2.38 16.60
CA LEU A 83 1.27 0.92 16.62
C LEU A 83 1.55 0.37 15.21
N ARG A 84 1.08 1.07 14.18
CA ARG A 84 1.21 0.71 12.77
C ARG A 84 2.65 0.70 12.30
N ASP A 85 3.42 1.76 12.61
CA ASP A 85 4.83 1.87 12.22
C ASP A 85 5.70 0.76 12.81
N LYS A 86 5.40 0.33 14.04
CA LYS A 86 6.13 -0.74 14.74
C LYS A 86 5.82 -2.14 14.18
N ASN A 87 4.64 -2.34 13.59
CA ASN A 87 4.22 -3.62 13.03
C ASN A 87 4.65 -3.80 11.56
N LEU A 88 5.01 -2.71 10.86
CA LEU A 88 5.40 -2.73 9.44
C LEU A 88 6.93 -2.67 9.22
N SER A 89 7.74 -2.50 10.28
CA SER A 89 9.22 -2.50 10.25
C SER A 89 9.81 -3.90 10.33
#